data_AF-A0A5M6D1L1-F1
#
_entry.id   AF-A0A5M6D1L1-F1
#
_cell.length_a   1.000
_cell.length_b   1.000
_cell.length_c   1.000
_cell.angle_alpha   90.00
_cell.angle_beta   90.00
_cell.angle_gamma   90.00
#
_symmetry.space_group_name_H-M   'P 1'
#
loop_
_entity.id
_entity.type
_entity.pdbx_description
1 polymer ?
#
loop_
_entity_poly.entity_id
_entity_poly.type
_entity_poly.pdbx_seq_one_letter_code
_entity_poly.pdbx_strand_id
1 'polypeptide(L)'
;MKSIPRLMCVLLAIAWLGAQDIAAQSADSDATTDASPPAPIELLKSATAELRRGHRTEALQLARQLADQPVPRNLRSATADLLLRAGDPDRAVKLFDQFLDDSPNDKPYLWQRGISLYFAGKYAEGAEQFEVHRKVNPNDVENAAWHYLCVAKKESPEKAQQLLLPAPGDLREPMDEVLEMLRTGDPDGVSRRMDAIAASDAAHRSARFYGHLYLGLFADAQGRKAEARKQMESAVRFADRGYMGDVARVYADHLQ
;
A
#
# COMPACT_ATOMS: atom_id res chain seq x y z
N MET A 1 7.97 77.87 2.29
CA MET A 1 8.67 78.56 3.40
C MET A 1 10.15 78.16 3.41
N LYS A 2 10.93 78.76 4.32
CA LYS A 2 12.32 78.48 4.76
C LYS A 2 12.69 76.97 4.69
N SER A 3 13.95 76.55 4.46
CA SER A 3 15.21 77.23 4.81
C SER A 3 16.35 77.06 3.77
N ILE A 4 17.53 77.63 4.09
CA ILE A 4 18.74 77.84 3.27
C ILE A 4 19.93 76.98 3.80
N PRO A 5 20.99 76.70 3.01
CA PRO A 5 21.83 75.49 3.19
C PRO A 5 23.31 75.75 3.59
N ARG A 6 24.12 74.66 3.52
CA ARG A 6 25.60 74.55 3.30
C ARG A 6 26.58 74.38 4.48
N LEU A 7 27.59 73.54 4.17
CA LEU A 7 29.01 73.50 4.59
C LEU A 7 29.43 73.04 6.01
N MET A 8 30.11 71.88 6.05
CA MET A 8 31.51 71.63 6.50
C MET A 8 31.89 70.20 5.98
N CYS A 9 33.08 69.83 5.48
CA CYS A 9 34.48 70.01 5.91
C CYS A 9 34.85 69.14 7.14
N VAL A 10 35.93 68.32 7.18
CA VAL A 10 36.98 68.05 6.16
C VAL A 10 37.82 66.77 6.51
N LEU A 11 38.34 66.04 5.50
CA LEU A 11 39.43 65.00 5.54
C LEU A 11 39.25 63.78 6.48
N LEU A 12 39.98 62.64 6.39
CA LEU A 12 41.07 62.14 5.52
C LEU A 12 40.57 60.91 4.70
N ALA A 13 41.05 60.56 3.49
CA ALA A 13 42.35 59.95 3.12
C ALA A 13 42.64 58.64 3.89
N ILE A 14 43.09 57.51 3.33
CA ILE A 14 43.67 57.12 2.00
C ILE A 14 43.31 55.61 1.76
N ALA A 15 43.42 54.90 0.62
CA ALA A 15 44.36 54.88 -0.52
C ALA A 15 43.67 54.57 -1.89
N TRP A 16 44.29 53.74 -2.78
CA TRP A 16 43.78 53.32 -4.11
C TRP A 16 44.42 51.99 -4.57
N LEU A 17 44.03 51.50 -5.77
CA LEU A 17 44.34 50.20 -6.40
C LEU A 17 43.70 48.96 -5.74
N GLY A 18 43.11 48.03 -6.49
CA GLY A 18 42.86 48.02 -7.95
C GLY A 18 41.86 46.94 -8.35
N ALA A 19 41.21 47.12 -9.51
CA ALA A 19 40.24 46.15 -10.03
C ALA A 19 40.93 45.01 -10.77
N GLN A 20 40.53 43.77 -10.45
CA GLN A 20 40.65 42.61 -11.33
C GLN A 20 39.35 41.82 -11.25
N ASP A 21 38.79 41.50 -12.41
CA ASP A 21 37.54 40.73 -12.51
C ASP A 21 37.74 39.30 -12.00
N ILE A 22 36.95 38.89 -11.02
CA ILE A 22 36.71 37.48 -10.70
C ILE A 22 35.26 37.16 -11.08
N ALA A 23 35.01 37.15 -12.38
CA ALA A 23 33.84 36.49 -12.93
C ALA A 23 34.00 34.96 -12.83
N ALA A 24 32.89 34.26 -12.59
CA ALA A 24 32.75 32.81 -12.71
C ALA A 24 33.74 31.95 -11.88
N GLN A 25 33.43 31.77 -10.59
CA GLN A 25 33.73 30.48 -9.92
C GLN A 25 32.78 30.14 -8.74
N SER A 26 31.48 30.35 -8.94
CA SER A 26 30.47 29.51 -8.27
C SER A 26 30.48 28.13 -8.93
N ALA A 27 31.50 27.33 -8.61
CA ALA A 27 31.48 25.92 -8.96
C ALA A 27 30.38 25.26 -8.12
N ASP A 28 29.26 24.89 -8.74
CA ASP A 28 28.36 23.90 -8.16
C ASP A 28 29.18 22.66 -7.91
N SER A 29 29.47 22.39 -6.63
CA SER A 29 29.98 21.10 -6.21
C SER A 29 28.80 20.12 -6.22
N ASP A 30 28.33 19.81 -7.42
CA ASP A 30 27.44 18.69 -7.70
C ASP A 30 28.24 17.40 -7.53
N ALA A 31 28.67 17.20 -6.28
CA ALA A 31 29.42 16.06 -5.80
C ALA A 31 28.44 14.89 -5.71
N THR A 32 28.11 14.35 -6.88
CA THR A 32 27.58 13.00 -7.02
C THR A 32 28.55 12.08 -6.28
N THR A 33 28.22 11.76 -5.04
CA THR A 33 29.04 10.89 -4.22
C THR A 33 29.08 9.53 -4.90
N ASP A 34 30.28 9.07 -5.25
CA ASP A 34 30.55 7.74 -5.80
C ASP A 34 30.42 6.67 -4.69
N ALA A 35 29.31 6.73 -3.98
CA ALA A 35 28.89 5.82 -2.95
C ALA A 35 28.09 4.71 -3.63
N SER A 36 28.66 3.51 -3.70
CA SER A 36 27.99 2.31 -4.17
C SER A 36 26.56 2.22 -3.60
N PRO A 37 25.55 1.88 -4.42
CA PRO A 37 24.16 1.92 -4.00
C PRO A 37 23.94 1.01 -2.76
N PRO A 38 23.09 1.41 -1.79
CA PRO A 38 22.98 0.68 -0.54
C PRO A 38 22.58 -0.78 -0.75
N ALA A 39 23.27 -1.68 -0.04
CA ALA A 39 23.11 -3.12 -0.22
C ALA A 39 21.63 -3.54 -0.12
N PRO A 40 21.12 -4.42 -1.01
CA PRO A 40 19.69 -4.74 -1.10
C PRO A 40 19.02 -5.10 0.23
N ILE A 41 19.72 -5.81 1.11
CA ILE A 41 19.23 -6.21 2.43
C ILE A 41 19.09 -5.02 3.41
N GLU A 42 19.92 -3.98 3.33
CA GLU A 42 19.82 -2.80 4.20
C GLU A 42 18.71 -1.84 3.76
N LEU A 43 18.43 -1.73 2.44
CA LEU A 43 17.22 -1.07 1.96
C LEU A 43 15.96 -1.80 2.42
N LEU A 44 15.92 -3.13 2.30
CA LEU A 44 14.80 -3.96 2.74
C LEU A 44 14.53 -3.78 4.25
N LYS A 45 15.57 -3.82 5.08
CA LYS A 45 15.48 -3.54 6.52
C LYS A 45 14.96 -2.13 6.81
N SER A 46 15.52 -1.11 6.15
CA SER A 46 15.18 0.30 6.38
C SER A 46 13.74 0.59 6.00
N ALA A 47 13.32 0.18 4.80
CA ALA A 47 11.95 0.31 4.33
C ALA A 47 10.93 -0.44 5.22
N THR A 48 11.28 -1.65 5.67
CA THR A 48 10.45 -2.42 6.63
C THR A 48 10.33 -1.70 7.98
N ALA A 49 11.39 -1.01 8.43
CA ALA A 49 11.36 -0.23 9.67
C ALA A 49 10.49 1.03 9.53
N GLU A 50 10.58 1.74 8.41
CA GLU A 50 9.70 2.89 8.12
C GLU A 50 8.23 2.49 8.00
N LEU A 51 7.91 1.37 7.33
CA LEU A 51 6.55 0.86 7.25
C LEU A 51 5.99 0.52 8.64
N ARG A 52 6.79 -0.11 9.51
CA ARG A 52 6.45 -0.36 10.93
C ARG A 52 6.29 0.93 11.76
N ARG A 53 6.99 2.02 11.40
CA ARG A 53 6.82 3.36 11.97
C ARG A 53 5.55 4.07 11.49
N GLY A 54 4.95 3.60 10.39
CA GLY A 54 3.82 4.23 9.69
C GLY A 54 4.26 5.25 8.64
N HIS A 55 5.56 5.38 8.39
CA HIS A 55 6.19 6.26 7.42
C HIS A 55 6.13 5.60 6.04
N ARG A 56 4.92 5.51 5.49
CA ARG A 56 4.63 4.71 4.29
C ARG A 56 5.26 5.30 3.02
N THR A 57 5.38 6.62 2.92
CA THR A 57 6.01 7.33 1.79
C THR A 57 7.51 7.04 1.73
N GLU A 58 8.15 7.05 2.89
CA GLU A 58 9.57 6.80 3.11
C GLU A 58 9.89 5.31 2.85
N ALA A 59 9.03 4.42 3.36
CA ALA A 59 9.08 2.99 3.05
C ALA A 59 8.93 2.72 1.55
N LEU A 60 8.00 3.40 0.87
CA LEU A 60 7.78 3.29 -0.57
C LEU A 60 8.99 3.77 -1.38
N GLN A 61 9.61 4.88 -0.99
CA GLN A 61 10.82 5.39 -1.65
C GLN A 61 11.99 4.39 -1.54
N LEU A 62 12.24 3.86 -0.34
CA LEU A 62 13.30 2.87 -0.10
C LEU A 62 13.00 1.52 -0.78
N ALA A 63 11.74 1.10 -0.82
CA ALA A 63 11.30 -0.11 -1.53
C ALA A 63 11.45 0.04 -3.06
N ARG A 64 11.18 1.23 -3.61
CA ARG A 64 11.43 1.55 -5.02
C ARG A 64 12.92 1.51 -5.33
N GLN A 65 13.76 2.21 -4.56
CA GLN A 65 15.22 2.18 -4.70
C GLN A 65 15.78 0.75 -4.68
N LEU A 66 15.23 -0.13 -3.83
CA LEU A 66 15.58 -1.55 -3.80
C LEU A 66 15.20 -2.29 -5.09
N ALA A 67 14.05 -1.98 -5.68
CA ALA A 67 13.57 -2.60 -6.92
C ALA A 67 14.12 -1.99 -8.21
N ASP A 68 14.75 -0.81 -8.15
CA ASP A 68 15.48 -0.19 -9.28
C ASP A 68 16.91 -0.76 -9.46
N GLN A 69 17.36 -1.63 -8.55
CA GLN A 69 18.61 -2.41 -8.66
C GLN A 69 18.33 -3.92 -8.66
N PRO A 70 19.29 -4.77 -9.08
CA PRO A 70 19.10 -6.23 -9.14
C PRO A 70 18.76 -6.85 -7.77
N VAL A 71 17.49 -7.24 -7.58
CA VAL A 71 17.01 -7.87 -6.34
C VAL A 71 17.45 -9.34 -6.28
N PRO A 72 18.22 -9.76 -5.25
CA PRO A 72 18.62 -11.16 -5.08
C PRO A 72 17.41 -12.10 -4.96
N ARG A 73 17.48 -13.31 -5.54
CA ARG A 73 16.40 -14.32 -5.55
C ARG A 73 15.73 -14.49 -4.18
N ASN A 74 16.52 -14.61 -3.13
CA ASN A 74 16.08 -14.82 -1.75
C ASN A 74 15.41 -13.60 -1.09
N LEU A 75 15.43 -12.43 -1.73
CA LEU A 75 14.76 -11.21 -1.26
C LEU A 75 13.52 -10.84 -2.08
N ARG A 76 13.35 -11.37 -3.31
CA ARG A 76 12.29 -10.95 -4.25
C ARG A 76 10.88 -10.91 -3.63
N SER A 77 10.45 -12.00 -2.98
CA SER A 77 9.12 -12.09 -2.36
C SER A 77 8.93 -11.14 -1.17
N ALA A 78 9.97 -10.91 -0.37
CA ALA A 78 9.93 -9.95 0.74
C ALA A 78 9.95 -8.49 0.25
N THR A 79 10.67 -8.20 -0.83
CA THR A 79 10.62 -6.90 -1.52
C THR A 79 9.26 -6.66 -2.18
N ALA A 80 8.67 -7.69 -2.79
CA ALA A 80 7.34 -7.62 -3.39
C ALA A 80 6.24 -7.36 -2.35
N ASP A 81 6.29 -8.04 -1.20
CA ASP A 81 5.42 -7.76 -0.04
C ASP A 81 5.48 -6.29 0.39
N LEU A 82 6.71 -5.82 0.63
CA LEU A 82 7.00 -4.47 1.06
C LEU A 82 6.47 -3.43 0.05
N LEU A 83 6.65 -3.66 -1.25
CA LEU A 83 6.15 -2.79 -2.31
C LEU A 83 4.62 -2.74 -2.33
N LEU A 84 3.94 -3.90 -2.27
CA LEU A 84 2.47 -3.94 -2.19
C LEU A 84 1.97 -3.10 -1.01
N ARG A 85 2.48 -3.36 0.19
CA ARG A 85 2.04 -2.69 1.43
C ARG A 85 2.45 -1.22 1.52
N ALA A 86 3.47 -0.81 0.77
CA ALA A 86 3.87 0.59 0.66
C ALA A 86 3.06 1.35 -0.41
N GLY A 87 2.53 0.67 -1.44
CA GLY A 87 1.69 1.25 -2.49
C GLY A 87 2.24 1.16 -3.92
N ASP A 88 3.05 0.15 -4.24
CA ASP A 88 3.54 -0.14 -5.61
C ASP A 88 3.21 -1.58 -6.03
N PRO A 89 1.94 -1.87 -6.38
CA PRO A 89 1.50 -3.20 -6.79
C PRO A 89 2.15 -3.66 -8.10
N ASP A 90 2.44 -2.75 -9.04
CA ASP A 90 3.04 -3.08 -10.33
C ASP A 90 4.47 -3.62 -10.21
N ARG A 91 5.29 -3.04 -9.32
CA ARG A 91 6.62 -3.60 -9.00
C ARG A 91 6.50 -4.86 -8.13
N ALA A 92 5.50 -4.95 -7.26
CA ALA A 92 5.24 -6.17 -6.47
C ALA A 92 4.91 -7.38 -7.36
N VAL A 93 3.99 -7.25 -8.33
CA VAL A 93 3.67 -8.30 -9.31
C VAL A 93 4.93 -8.79 -10.02
N LYS A 94 5.74 -7.88 -10.56
CA LYS A 94 6.98 -8.23 -11.29
C LYS A 94 7.97 -9.03 -10.45
N LEU A 95 8.12 -8.70 -9.16
CA LEU A 95 9.04 -9.42 -8.27
C LEU A 95 8.45 -10.74 -7.75
N PHE A 96 7.12 -10.88 -7.62
CA PHE A 96 6.48 -12.18 -7.38
C PHE A 96 6.58 -13.10 -8.61
N ASP A 97 6.41 -12.56 -9.82
CA ASP A 97 6.57 -13.31 -11.07
C ASP A 97 8.02 -13.81 -11.21
N GLN A 98 9.01 -12.93 -11.03
CA GLN A 98 10.43 -13.31 -10.99
C GLN A 98 10.80 -14.27 -9.85
N PHE A 99 10.02 -14.31 -8.76
CA PHE A 99 10.22 -15.32 -7.72
C PHE A 99 9.68 -16.69 -8.18
N LEU A 100 8.56 -16.72 -8.89
CA LEU A 100 7.96 -17.95 -9.42
C LEU A 100 8.73 -18.54 -10.59
N ASP A 101 9.44 -17.75 -11.39
CA ASP A 101 10.35 -18.26 -12.45
C ASP A 101 11.34 -19.31 -11.90
N ASP A 102 11.92 -19.04 -10.72
CA ASP A 102 12.84 -19.97 -10.05
C ASP A 102 12.14 -20.94 -9.06
N SER A 103 10.85 -20.75 -8.78
CA SER A 103 10.15 -21.35 -7.63
C SER A 103 8.65 -21.64 -7.93
N PRO A 104 8.29 -22.29 -9.05
CA PRO A 104 6.91 -22.33 -9.55
C PRO A 104 5.93 -23.06 -8.63
N ASN A 105 6.41 -24.04 -7.86
CA ASN A 105 5.61 -24.77 -6.87
C ASN A 105 5.13 -23.90 -5.71
N ASP A 106 5.73 -22.73 -5.50
CA ASP A 106 5.36 -21.81 -4.41
C ASP A 106 4.12 -20.95 -4.78
N LYS A 107 3.63 -20.99 -6.03
CA LYS A 107 2.45 -20.20 -6.48
C LYS A 107 1.24 -20.30 -5.55
N PRO A 108 0.85 -21.47 -5.00
CA PRO A 108 -0.26 -21.56 -4.04
C PRO A 108 -0.05 -20.79 -2.74
N TYR A 109 1.18 -20.42 -2.36
CA TYR A 109 1.45 -19.72 -1.09
C TYR A 109 1.50 -18.19 -1.23
N LEU A 110 1.51 -17.66 -2.45
CA LEU A 110 1.64 -16.22 -2.73
C LEU A 110 0.29 -15.51 -2.88
N TRP A 111 -0.55 -15.51 -1.84
CA TRP A 111 -1.81 -14.74 -1.83
C TRP A 111 -1.56 -13.22 -1.98
N GLN A 112 -0.41 -12.72 -1.53
CA GLN A 112 0.04 -11.34 -1.72
C GLN A 112 0.19 -10.98 -3.21
N ARG A 113 0.58 -11.95 -4.06
CA ARG A 113 0.60 -11.78 -5.51
C ARG A 113 -0.82 -11.52 -6.02
N GLY A 114 -1.83 -12.22 -5.50
CA GLY A 114 -3.24 -12.02 -5.87
C GLY A 114 -3.73 -10.60 -5.57
N ILE A 115 -3.41 -10.07 -4.39
CA ILE A 115 -3.74 -8.68 -4.00
C ILE A 115 -2.97 -7.67 -4.87
N SER A 116 -1.70 -7.95 -5.19
CA SER A 116 -0.91 -7.11 -6.11
C SER A 116 -1.51 -7.07 -7.52
N LEU A 117 -1.93 -8.23 -8.04
CA LEU A 117 -2.59 -8.36 -9.36
C LEU A 117 -3.93 -7.62 -9.40
N TYR A 118 -4.69 -7.61 -8.29
CA TYR A 118 -5.92 -6.84 -8.17
C TYR A 118 -5.65 -5.34 -8.40
N PHE A 119 -4.76 -4.73 -7.62
CA PHE A 119 -4.49 -3.29 -7.75
C PHE A 119 -3.81 -2.93 -9.08
N ALA A 120 -3.06 -3.84 -9.69
CA ALA A 120 -2.49 -3.70 -11.04
C ALA A 120 -3.52 -3.93 -12.17
N GLY A 121 -4.81 -4.10 -11.86
CA GLY A 121 -5.88 -4.32 -12.85
C GLY A 121 -5.87 -5.68 -13.54
N LYS A 122 -4.96 -6.59 -13.15
CA LYS A 122 -4.77 -7.94 -13.70
C LYS A 122 -5.78 -8.93 -13.10
N TYR A 123 -7.06 -8.55 -13.07
CA TYR A 123 -8.11 -9.26 -12.33
C TYR A 123 -8.27 -10.74 -12.69
N ALA A 124 -8.04 -11.13 -13.95
CA ALA A 124 -8.10 -12.53 -14.37
C ALA A 124 -6.97 -13.39 -13.76
N GLU A 125 -5.74 -12.86 -13.70
CA GLU A 125 -4.62 -13.51 -13.01
C GLU A 125 -4.83 -13.52 -11.49
N GLY A 126 -5.44 -12.46 -10.95
CA GLY A 126 -5.80 -12.36 -9.53
C GLY A 126 -6.78 -13.45 -9.10
N ALA A 127 -7.86 -13.67 -9.85
CA ALA A 127 -8.81 -14.74 -9.59
C ALA A 127 -8.13 -16.14 -9.61
N GLU A 128 -7.33 -16.43 -10.65
CA GLU A 128 -6.57 -17.69 -10.75
C GLU A 128 -5.62 -17.88 -9.55
N GLN A 129 -5.01 -16.79 -9.05
CA GLN A 129 -4.10 -16.80 -7.91
C GLN A 129 -4.80 -17.16 -6.58
N PHE A 130 -6.06 -16.76 -6.38
CA PHE A 130 -6.86 -17.14 -5.21
C PHE A 130 -7.52 -18.52 -5.34
N GLU A 131 -7.81 -18.95 -6.57
CA GLU A 131 -8.24 -20.34 -6.87
C GLU A 131 -7.15 -21.37 -6.56
N VAL A 132 -5.87 -21.04 -6.80
CA VAL A 132 -4.75 -21.90 -6.38
C VAL A 132 -4.41 -21.75 -4.91
N HIS A 133 -4.51 -20.56 -4.29
CA HIS A 133 -4.24 -20.40 -2.86
C HIS A 133 -5.23 -21.17 -1.97
N ARG A 134 -6.51 -21.24 -2.36
CA ARG A 134 -7.52 -22.06 -1.67
C ARG A 134 -7.11 -23.52 -1.47
N LYS A 135 -6.23 -24.07 -2.32
CA LYS A 135 -5.75 -25.47 -2.20
C LYS A 135 -4.87 -25.70 -0.97
N VAL A 136 -4.22 -24.65 -0.44
CA VAL A 136 -3.40 -24.71 0.79
C VAL A 136 -4.06 -24.01 1.98
N ASN A 137 -5.06 -23.16 1.74
CA ASN A 137 -5.83 -22.46 2.76
C ASN A 137 -7.35 -22.47 2.42
N PRO A 138 -8.06 -23.60 2.62
CA PRO A 138 -9.40 -23.81 2.08
C PRO A 138 -10.55 -23.13 2.86
N ASN A 139 -10.24 -22.57 4.04
CA ASN A 139 -11.23 -22.01 4.98
C ASN A 139 -11.15 -20.49 5.11
N ASP A 140 -10.17 -19.83 4.47
CA ASP A 140 -9.97 -18.38 4.58
C ASP A 140 -10.99 -17.58 3.76
N VAL A 141 -11.81 -16.80 4.46
CA VAL A 141 -12.80 -15.92 3.84
C VAL A 141 -12.14 -14.71 3.16
N GLU A 142 -10.93 -14.30 3.56
CA GLU A 142 -10.22 -13.22 2.85
C GLU A 142 -9.88 -13.64 1.41
N ASN A 143 -9.34 -14.84 1.20
CA ASN A 143 -9.13 -15.43 -0.13
C ASN A 143 -10.42 -15.48 -0.97
N ALA A 144 -11.56 -15.85 -0.37
CA ALA A 144 -12.85 -15.85 -1.07
C ALA A 144 -13.32 -14.44 -1.44
N ALA A 145 -13.13 -13.46 -0.56
CA ALA A 145 -13.48 -12.06 -0.80
C ALA A 145 -12.60 -11.39 -1.87
N TRP A 146 -11.29 -11.65 -1.86
CA TRP A 146 -10.38 -11.13 -2.90
C TRP A 146 -10.58 -11.81 -4.26
N HIS A 147 -10.94 -13.11 -4.29
CA HIS A 147 -11.39 -13.78 -5.51
C HIS A 147 -12.67 -13.14 -6.07
N TYR A 148 -13.70 -13.00 -5.23
CA TYR A 148 -14.96 -12.33 -5.58
C TYR A 148 -14.70 -10.95 -6.18
N LEU A 149 -13.87 -10.14 -5.52
CA LEU A 149 -13.52 -8.79 -5.96
C LEU A 149 -12.84 -8.78 -7.33
N CYS A 150 -11.92 -9.72 -7.58
CA CYS A 150 -11.29 -9.89 -8.90
C CYS A 150 -12.33 -10.25 -9.98
N VAL A 151 -13.20 -11.24 -9.72
CA VAL A 151 -14.27 -11.62 -10.67
C VAL A 151 -15.24 -10.45 -10.92
N ALA A 152 -15.57 -9.68 -9.88
CA ALA A 152 -16.50 -8.56 -9.98
C ALA A 152 -15.96 -7.39 -10.83
N LYS A 153 -14.66 -7.07 -10.71
CA LYS A 153 -14.01 -6.05 -11.57
C LYS A 153 -13.73 -6.55 -13.00
N LYS A 154 -13.59 -7.87 -13.20
CA LYS A 154 -13.36 -8.50 -14.51
C LYS A 154 -14.64 -8.67 -15.33
N GLU A 155 -15.72 -9.12 -14.68
CA GLU A 155 -16.97 -9.54 -15.33
C GLU A 155 -18.18 -8.79 -14.72
N SER A 156 -18.69 -9.23 -13.55
CA SER A 156 -19.73 -8.52 -12.80
C SER A 156 -19.88 -9.04 -11.36
N PRO A 157 -20.52 -8.30 -10.45
CA PRO A 157 -20.89 -8.80 -9.12
C PRO A 157 -21.70 -10.08 -9.12
N GLU A 158 -22.70 -10.20 -10.00
CA GLU A 158 -23.58 -11.37 -10.11
C GLU A 158 -22.77 -12.59 -10.55
N LYS A 159 -21.75 -12.37 -11.40
CA LYS A 159 -20.80 -13.41 -11.80
C LYS A 159 -19.87 -13.81 -10.66
N ALA A 160 -19.45 -12.86 -9.83
CA ALA A 160 -18.66 -13.12 -8.63
C ALA A 160 -19.47 -13.90 -7.56
N GLN A 161 -20.78 -13.61 -7.40
CA GLN A 161 -21.67 -14.41 -6.55
C GLN A 161 -21.78 -15.87 -7.04
N GLN A 162 -21.92 -16.08 -8.36
CA GLN A 162 -21.98 -17.42 -8.97
C GLN A 162 -20.67 -18.21 -8.84
N LEU A 163 -19.53 -17.54 -8.73
CA LEU A 163 -18.20 -18.17 -8.66
C LEU A 163 -17.58 -18.09 -7.25
N LEU A 164 -18.35 -17.70 -6.23
CA LEU A 164 -17.85 -17.51 -4.87
C LEU A 164 -17.17 -18.77 -4.32
N LEU A 165 -15.90 -18.65 -3.97
CA LEU A 165 -15.14 -19.73 -3.36
C LEU A 165 -15.67 -20.05 -1.95
N PRO A 166 -15.98 -21.32 -1.64
CA PRO A 166 -16.44 -21.69 -0.30
C PRO A 166 -15.28 -21.65 0.69
N ALA A 167 -15.45 -20.96 1.82
CA ALA A 167 -14.45 -20.81 2.88
C ALA A 167 -15.09 -21.08 4.26
N PRO A 168 -15.34 -22.36 4.62
CA PRO A 168 -16.14 -22.69 5.81
C PRO A 168 -15.31 -22.69 7.10
N GLY A 169 -15.89 -22.15 8.19
CA GLY A 169 -15.33 -22.28 9.53
C GLY A 169 -14.12 -21.38 9.80
N ASP A 170 -14.14 -20.15 9.26
CA ASP A 170 -13.19 -19.10 9.60
C ASP A 170 -13.55 -18.51 10.97
N LEU A 171 -12.73 -18.80 11.99
CA LEU A 171 -13.03 -18.45 13.40
C LEU A 171 -12.84 -16.95 13.72
N ARG A 172 -12.66 -16.09 12.71
CA ARG A 172 -12.47 -14.64 12.88
C ARG A 172 -13.79 -13.91 12.73
N GLU A 173 -14.03 -12.94 13.60
CA GLU A 173 -15.17 -12.05 13.49
C GLU A 173 -14.93 -10.96 12.43
N PRO A 174 -15.87 -10.64 11.51
CA PRO A 174 -17.17 -11.25 11.25
C PRO A 174 -17.16 -12.06 9.93
N MET A 175 -16.33 -13.11 9.83
CA MET A 175 -16.05 -13.78 8.54
C MET A 175 -17.23 -14.60 8.00
N ASP A 176 -18.01 -15.27 8.86
CA ASP A 176 -19.22 -15.99 8.41
C ASP A 176 -20.24 -15.00 7.79
N GLU A 177 -20.45 -13.82 8.39
CA GLU A 177 -21.33 -12.80 7.80
C GLU A 177 -20.74 -12.14 6.54
N VAL A 178 -19.40 -12.04 6.42
CA VAL A 178 -18.75 -11.59 5.18
C VAL A 178 -18.97 -12.60 4.06
N LEU A 179 -18.80 -13.90 4.32
CA LEU A 179 -19.08 -14.94 3.33
C LEU A 179 -20.56 -14.96 2.92
N GLU A 180 -21.47 -14.78 3.88
CA GLU A 180 -22.92 -14.68 3.64
C GLU A 180 -23.28 -13.43 2.82
N MET A 181 -22.67 -12.28 3.10
CA MET A 181 -22.82 -11.05 2.30
C MET A 181 -22.36 -11.28 0.85
N LEU A 182 -21.20 -11.90 0.64
CA LEU A 182 -20.71 -12.21 -0.71
C LEU A 182 -21.63 -13.21 -1.44
N ARG A 183 -22.28 -14.12 -0.71
CA ARG A 183 -23.19 -15.15 -1.26
C ARG A 183 -24.57 -14.59 -1.62
N THR A 184 -25.09 -13.64 -0.85
CA THR A 184 -26.48 -13.14 -0.95
C THR A 184 -26.59 -11.74 -1.55
N GLY A 185 -25.58 -10.91 -1.32
CA GLY A 185 -25.61 -9.47 -1.57
C GLY A 185 -26.12 -8.62 -0.39
N ASP A 186 -26.52 -9.23 0.74
CA ASP A 186 -26.96 -8.50 1.96
C ASP A 186 -25.75 -8.11 2.86
N PRO A 187 -25.41 -6.82 3.00
CA PRO A 187 -24.35 -6.36 3.90
C PRO A 187 -24.77 -6.26 5.37
N ASP A 188 -26.06 -6.32 5.71
CA ASP A 188 -26.53 -5.98 7.05
C ASP A 188 -26.08 -6.99 8.11
N GLY A 189 -25.79 -8.23 7.73
CA GLY A 189 -25.21 -9.24 8.61
C GLY A 189 -23.89 -8.76 9.23
N VAL A 190 -22.97 -8.27 8.39
CA VAL A 190 -21.64 -7.78 8.81
C VAL A 190 -21.79 -6.60 9.79
N SER A 191 -22.70 -5.67 9.49
CA SER A 191 -23.00 -4.53 10.37
C SER A 191 -23.54 -5.00 11.73
N ARG A 192 -24.55 -5.88 11.73
CA ARG A 192 -25.14 -6.45 12.96
C ARG A 192 -24.09 -7.18 13.81
N ARG A 193 -23.15 -7.92 13.20
CA ARG A 193 -22.10 -8.63 13.94
C ARG A 193 -21.10 -7.68 14.58
N MET A 194 -20.64 -6.65 13.84
CA MET A 194 -19.78 -5.59 14.40
C MET A 194 -20.44 -4.84 15.57
N ASP A 195 -21.75 -4.63 15.52
CA ASP A 195 -22.53 -3.95 16.57
C ASP A 195 -22.82 -4.84 17.79
N ALA A 196 -22.90 -6.16 17.61
CA ALA A 196 -23.08 -7.12 18.70
C ALA A 196 -21.83 -7.32 19.58
N ILE A 197 -20.63 -7.05 19.05
CA ILE A 197 -19.37 -7.23 19.78
C ILE A 197 -19.08 -6.00 20.65
N ALA A 198 -19.19 -6.16 21.97
CA ALA A 198 -19.03 -5.09 22.94
C ALA A 198 -17.65 -4.40 22.88
N ALA A 199 -17.60 -3.10 23.14
CA ALA A 199 -16.36 -2.30 23.05
C ALA A 199 -15.25 -2.71 24.05
N SER A 200 -15.58 -3.51 25.05
CA SER A 200 -14.65 -4.12 26.01
C SER A 200 -14.08 -5.47 25.57
N ASP A 201 -14.58 -6.04 24.46
CA ASP A 201 -14.14 -7.33 23.94
C ASP A 201 -12.82 -7.19 23.16
N ALA A 202 -11.91 -8.16 23.33
CA ALA A 202 -10.64 -8.19 22.61
C ALA A 202 -10.84 -8.29 21.08
N ALA A 203 -11.93 -8.91 20.63
CA ALA A 203 -12.27 -9.02 19.22
C ALA A 203 -12.77 -7.70 18.60
N HIS A 204 -13.25 -6.73 19.40
CA HIS A 204 -13.98 -5.55 18.92
C HIS A 204 -13.23 -4.76 17.84
N ARG A 205 -11.94 -4.43 18.07
CA ARG A 205 -11.12 -3.70 17.09
C ARG A 205 -10.92 -4.50 15.80
N SER A 206 -10.66 -5.81 15.92
CA SER A 206 -10.45 -6.71 14.79
C SER A 206 -11.72 -6.84 13.95
N ALA A 207 -12.86 -7.10 14.60
CA ALA A 207 -14.16 -7.23 13.94
C ALA A 207 -14.58 -5.94 13.22
N ARG A 208 -14.37 -4.78 13.84
CA ARG A 208 -14.59 -3.48 13.20
C ARG A 208 -13.66 -3.25 12.01
N PHE A 209 -12.38 -3.60 12.13
CA PHE A 209 -11.43 -3.50 11.02
C PHE A 209 -11.87 -4.36 9.83
N TYR A 210 -12.05 -5.67 10.02
CA TYR A 210 -12.39 -6.60 8.94
C TYR A 210 -13.80 -6.36 8.38
N GLY A 211 -14.79 -6.09 9.22
CA GLY A 211 -16.15 -5.80 8.77
C GLY A 211 -16.21 -4.53 7.89
N HIS A 212 -15.57 -3.44 8.32
CA HIS A 212 -15.47 -2.24 7.48
C HIS A 212 -14.61 -2.45 6.22
N LEU A 213 -13.54 -3.25 6.29
CA LEU A 213 -12.72 -3.60 5.13
C LEU A 213 -13.58 -4.30 4.06
N TYR A 214 -14.29 -5.36 4.44
CA TYR A 214 -15.06 -6.17 3.49
C TYR A 214 -16.36 -5.53 3.05
N LEU A 215 -17.00 -4.70 3.88
CA LEU A 215 -18.06 -3.78 3.42
C LEU A 215 -17.54 -2.80 2.37
N GLY A 216 -16.31 -2.30 2.51
CA GLY A 216 -15.66 -1.41 1.55
C GLY A 216 -15.35 -2.07 0.21
N LEU A 217 -14.70 -3.24 0.25
CA LEU A 217 -14.42 -4.06 -0.94
C LEU A 217 -15.71 -4.47 -1.66
N PHE A 218 -16.72 -4.95 -0.92
CA PHE A 218 -18.01 -5.31 -1.52
C PHE A 218 -18.74 -4.09 -2.10
N ALA A 219 -18.73 -2.94 -1.43
CA ALA A 219 -19.30 -1.71 -2.00
C ALA A 219 -18.60 -1.30 -3.30
N ASP A 220 -17.27 -1.44 -3.40
CA ASP A 220 -16.50 -1.14 -4.60
C ASP A 220 -16.72 -2.17 -5.73
N ALA A 221 -16.94 -3.44 -5.39
CA ALA A 221 -17.39 -4.47 -6.34
C ALA A 221 -18.74 -4.08 -6.97
N GLN A 222 -19.70 -3.64 -6.15
CA GLN A 222 -21.00 -3.12 -6.62
C GLN A 222 -20.92 -1.72 -7.29
N GLY A 223 -19.72 -1.17 -7.51
CA GLY A 223 -19.53 0.18 -8.07
C GLY A 223 -19.97 1.34 -7.17
N ARG A 224 -20.34 1.09 -5.91
CA ARG A 224 -20.82 2.07 -4.92
C ARG A 224 -19.66 2.86 -4.28
N LYS A 225 -18.83 3.50 -5.12
CA LYS A 225 -17.55 4.15 -4.75
C LYS A 225 -17.60 5.04 -3.50
N ALA A 226 -18.66 5.83 -3.32
CA ALA A 226 -18.80 6.72 -2.17
C ALA A 226 -18.95 5.95 -0.84
N GLU A 227 -19.73 4.87 -0.82
CA GLU A 227 -19.85 4.01 0.36
C GLU A 227 -18.57 3.19 0.56
N ALA A 228 -17.95 2.71 -0.52
CA ALA A 228 -16.66 2.01 -0.45
C ALA A 228 -15.58 2.84 0.23
N ARG A 229 -15.46 4.13 -0.14
CA ARG A 229 -14.51 5.06 0.47
C ARG A 229 -14.78 5.28 1.96
N LYS A 230 -16.03 5.59 2.33
CA LYS A 230 -16.49 5.75 3.73
C LYS A 230 -16.23 4.50 4.59
N GLN A 231 -16.45 3.31 4.05
CA GLN A 231 -16.17 2.05 4.73
C GLN A 231 -14.65 1.81 4.85
N MET A 232 -13.87 2.09 3.81
CA MET A 232 -12.40 1.96 3.85
C MET A 232 -11.73 2.96 4.81
N GLU A 233 -12.17 4.22 4.83
CA GLU A 233 -11.80 5.20 5.87
C GLU A 233 -12.10 4.68 7.27
N SER A 234 -13.19 3.93 7.43
CA SER A 234 -13.58 3.33 8.71
C SER A 234 -12.68 2.15 9.07
N ALA A 235 -12.35 1.28 8.11
CA ALA A 235 -11.36 0.23 8.29
C ALA A 235 -10.01 0.81 8.73
N VAL A 236 -9.50 1.83 8.03
CA VAL A 236 -8.21 2.49 8.35
C VAL A 236 -8.16 3.09 9.76
N ARG A 237 -9.29 3.52 10.35
CA ARG A 237 -9.34 3.99 11.75
C ARG A 237 -9.24 2.85 12.78
N PHE A 238 -9.69 1.64 12.45
CA PHE A 238 -9.54 0.47 13.31
C PHE A 238 -8.25 -0.32 13.05
N ALA A 239 -7.69 -0.21 11.85
CA ALA A 239 -6.52 -0.93 11.36
C ALA A 239 -5.27 -0.75 12.22
N ASP A 240 -4.73 -1.87 12.72
CA ASP A 240 -3.43 -1.92 13.37
C ASP A 240 -2.26 -1.77 12.36
N ARG A 241 -1.02 -1.84 12.86
CA ARG A 241 0.22 -1.84 12.05
C ARG A 241 0.59 -3.27 11.58
N GLY A 242 -0.41 -3.98 11.08
CA GLY A 242 -0.30 -5.32 10.51
C GLY A 242 -0.65 -5.36 9.02
N TYR A 243 -0.42 -6.51 8.39
CA TYR A 243 -0.51 -6.71 6.94
C TYR A 243 -1.74 -6.07 6.30
N MET A 244 -2.94 -6.53 6.68
CA MET A 244 -4.18 -6.08 6.07
C MET A 244 -4.50 -4.62 6.43
N GLY A 245 -3.97 -4.10 7.54
CA GLY A 245 -4.04 -2.68 7.86
C GLY A 245 -3.24 -1.81 6.90
N ASP A 246 -2.10 -2.29 6.40
CA ASP A 246 -1.33 -1.62 5.35
C ASP A 246 -2.05 -1.73 4.00
N VAL A 247 -2.59 -2.90 3.65
CA VAL A 247 -3.40 -3.10 2.44
C VAL A 247 -4.65 -2.20 2.45
N ALA A 248 -5.31 -2.01 3.59
CA ALA A 248 -6.44 -1.09 3.72
C ALA A 248 -6.05 0.37 3.46
N ARG A 249 -4.83 0.79 3.84
CA ARG A 249 -4.30 2.13 3.54
C ARG A 249 -4.00 2.29 2.05
N VAL A 250 -3.48 1.25 1.39
CA VAL A 250 -3.28 1.23 -0.06
C VAL A 250 -4.62 1.23 -0.83
N TYR A 251 -5.62 0.51 -0.33
CA TYR A 251 -6.98 0.54 -0.90
C TYR A 251 -7.66 1.91 -0.69
N ALA A 252 -7.45 2.55 0.46
CA ALA A 252 -7.95 3.90 0.71
C ALA A 252 -7.42 4.93 -0.28
N ASP A 253 -6.16 4.80 -0.73
CA ASP A 253 -5.59 5.63 -1.79
C ASP A 253 -6.15 5.28 -3.18
N HIS A 254 -6.28 3.98 -3.48
CA HIS A 254 -6.84 3.47 -4.74
C HIS A 254 -8.30 3.91 -4.98
N LEU A 255 -9.02 4.30 -3.92
CA LEU A 255 -10.42 4.76 -3.97
C LEU A 255 -10.60 6.29 -4.08
N GLN A 256 -9.54 7.10 -4.24
CA GLN A 256 -9.63 8.57 -4.23
C GLN A 256 -10.13 9.17 -5.56
#